data_AF-A0A0K2RDB9-F1
#
_entry.id   AF-A0A0K2RDB9-F1
#
_cell.length_a   1.000
_cell.length_b   1.000
_cell.length_c   1.000
_cell.angle_alpha   90.00
_cell.angle_beta   90.00
_cell.angle_gamma   90.00
#
_symmetry.space_group_name_H-M   'P 1'
#
loop_
_entity.id
_entity.type
_entity.pdbx_description
1 polymer ?
#
loop_
_entity_poly.entity_id
_entity_poly.type
_entity_poly.pdbx_seq_one_letter_code
_entity_poly.pdbx_strand_id
1 'polypeptide(L)'
;MVNLSGAGIGERRWTKARVREIIDSRLRTTKTLTAAMGRLGTPPGTFLSQSASGYYGSSRAGLLREDAGPGKGMLATLCVDWEAAATRHPQACGW
;
A
#
# COMPACT_ATOMS: atom_id res chain seq x y z
N MET A 1 4.58 2.17 -14.38
CA MET A 1 3.58 2.99 -13.66
C MET A 1 4.06 3.16 -12.22
N VAL A 2 3.91 4.37 -11.67
CA VAL A 2 4.27 4.67 -10.28
C VAL A 2 3.03 5.15 -9.53
N ASN A 3 2.70 4.53 -8.40
CA ASN A 3 1.57 4.91 -7.55
C ASN A 3 2.08 5.47 -6.22
N LEU A 4 2.01 6.79 -6.07
CA LEU A 4 2.30 7.53 -4.83
C LEU A 4 1.04 8.16 -4.21
N SER A 5 -0.14 7.65 -4.57
CA SER A 5 -1.41 8.18 -4.05
C SER A 5 -1.64 7.81 -2.59
N GLY A 6 -2.29 8.72 -1.86
CA GLY A 6 -2.71 8.50 -0.49
C GLY A 6 -2.89 9.82 0.27
N ALA A 7 -3.90 9.90 1.13
CA ALA A 7 -4.08 11.05 2.01
C ALA A 7 -2.94 11.11 3.05
N GLY A 8 -2.46 12.32 3.39
CA GLY A 8 -1.37 12.52 4.34
C GLY A 8 -1.74 12.16 5.77
N ILE A 9 -0.92 11.34 6.44
CA ILE A 9 -1.27 10.80 7.77
C ILE A 9 -1.33 11.89 8.86
N GLY A 10 -0.49 12.93 8.76
CA GLY A 10 -0.36 14.01 9.76
C GLY A 10 -1.18 15.27 9.50
N GLU A 11 -1.96 15.33 8.42
CA GLU A 11 -2.61 16.58 7.99
C GLU A 11 -3.76 17.03 8.90
N ARG A 12 -4.44 16.08 9.56
CA ARG A 12 -5.72 16.31 10.25
C ARG A 12 -5.86 15.42 11.49
N ARG A 13 -6.74 15.82 12.42
CA ARG A 13 -7.08 15.02 13.61
C ARG A 13 -7.62 13.64 13.21
N TRP A 14 -7.29 12.64 14.03
CA TRP A 14 -7.71 11.26 13.84
C TRP A 14 -9.16 11.05 14.27
N THR A 15 -10.06 11.11 13.30
CA THR A 15 -11.47 10.73 13.46
C THR A 15 -11.73 9.42 12.72
N LYS A 16 -12.84 8.73 13.02
CA LYS A 16 -13.24 7.52 12.27
C LYS A 16 -13.33 7.79 10.75
N ALA A 17 -13.85 8.96 10.37
CA ALA A 17 -13.92 9.38 8.98
C ALA A 17 -12.54 9.57 8.35
N ARG A 18 -11.60 10.20 9.06
CA ARG A 18 -10.23 10.38 8.57
C ARG A 18 -9.47 9.06 8.46
N VAL A 19 -9.63 8.15 9.42
CA VAL A 19 -9.05 6.80 9.35
C VAL A 19 -9.56 6.07 8.11
N ARG A 20 -10.88 6.14 7.84
CA ARG A 20 -11.46 5.55 6.62
C ARG A 20 -10.86 6.18 5.36
N GLU A 21 -10.72 7.49 5.31
CA GLU A 21 -10.11 8.20 4.18
C GLU A 21 -8.64 7.78 3.95
N ILE A 22 -7.85 7.64 5.02
CA ILE A 22 -6.45 7.17 4.97
C ILE A 22 -6.37 5.76 4.37
N ILE A 23 -7.26 4.87 4.79
CA ILE A 23 -7.35 3.49 4.29
C ILE A 23 -7.78 3.49 2.82
N ASP A 24 -8.91 4.14 2.54
CA ASP A 24 -9.56 4.12 1.24
C ASP A 24 -8.69 4.75 0.14
N SER A 25 -8.02 5.86 0.44
CA SER A 25 -7.15 6.58 -0.51
C SER A 25 -5.98 5.73 -1.01
N ARG A 26 -5.56 4.72 -0.24
CA ARG A 26 -4.50 3.77 -0.60
C ARG A 26 -5.08 2.52 -1.25
N LEU A 27 -6.06 1.89 -0.60
CA LEU A 27 -6.60 0.61 -1.06
C LEU A 27 -7.44 0.74 -2.32
N ARG A 28 -8.36 1.72 -2.40
CA ARG A 28 -9.21 1.86 -3.59
C ARG A 28 -8.36 2.21 -4.81
N THR A 29 -7.46 3.18 -4.68
CA THR A 29 -6.61 3.60 -5.80
C THR A 29 -5.75 2.45 -6.31
N THR A 30 -5.07 1.73 -5.41
CA THR A 30 -4.20 0.60 -5.79
C THR A 30 -4.99 -0.54 -6.44
N LYS A 31 -6.18 -0.88 -5.90
CA LYS A 31 -7.07 -1.89 -6.49
C LYS A 31 -7.56 -1.48 -7.88
N THR A 32 -7.93 -0.21 -8.06
CA THR A 32 -8.36 0.32 -9.37
C THR A 32 -7.24 0.24 -10.39
N LEU A 33 -6.03 0.66 -10.03
CA LEU A 33 -4.88 0.63 -10.93
C LEU A 33 -4.52 -0.80 -11.35
N THR A 34 -4.39 -1.72 -10.39
CA THR A 34 -4.04 -3.12 -10.69
C THR A 34 -5.13 -3.82 -11.50
N ALA A 35 -6.40 -3.57 -11.21
CA ALA A 35 -7.51 -4.09 -12.02
C ALA A 35 -7.54 -3.50 -13.42
N ALA A 36 -7.24 -2.21 -13.59
CA ALA A 36 -7.16 -1.58 -14.90
C ALA A 36 -6.01 -2.17 -15.73
N MET A 37 -4.84 -2.35 -15.12
CA MET A 37 -3.70 -3.00 -15.78
C MET A 37 -4.04 -4.40 -16.27
N GLY A 38 -4.75 -5.21 -15.46
CA GLY A 38 -5.17 -6.55 -15.84
C GLY A 38 -6.15 -6.62 -17.02
N ARG A 39 -6.71 -5.48 -17.45
CA ARG A 39 -7.61 -5.38 -18.61
C ARG A 39 -6.92 -4.84 -19.86
N LEU A 40 -5.67 -4.39 -19.76
CA LEU A 40 -4.93 -3.86 -20.90
C LEU A 40 -4.35 -5.02 -21.71
N GLY A 41 -4.46 -4.93 -23.04
CA GLY A 41 -3.76 -5.86 -23.94
C GLY A 41 -2.23 -5.77 -23.82
N THR A 42 -1.72 -4.61 -23.40
CA THR A 42 -0.30 -4.38 -23.10
C THR A 42 -0.19 -3.58 -21.80
N PRO A 43 -0.12 -4.24 -20.62
CA PRO A 43 0.05 -3.53 -19.36
C PRO A 43 1.45 -2.89 -19.26
N PRO A 44 1.64 -1.91 -18.36
CA PRO A 44 2.97 -1.38 -18.07
C PRO A 44 3.93 -2.49 -17.62
N GLY A 45 5.16 -2.49 -18.15
CA GLY A 45 6.18 -3.50 -17.80
C GLY A 45 6.66 -3.47 -16.34
N THR A 46 6.40 -2.38 -15.61
CA THR A 46 6.78 -2.26 -14.20
C THR A 46 5.71 -1.48 -13.44
N PHE A 47 5.38 -1.95 -12.23
CA PHE A 47 4.54 -1.25 -11.28
C PHE A 47 5.29 -1.01 -9.97
N LEU A 48 5.50 0.27 -9.64
CA LEU A 48 6.06 0.69 -8.36
C LEU A 48 4.96 1.29 -7.51
N SER A 49 4.68 0.69 -6.35
CA SER A 49 3.73 1.20 -5.37
C SER A 49 4.49 1.57 -4.10
N GLN A 50 4.20 2.74 -3.54
CA GLN A 50 4.69 3.07 -2.20
C GLN A 50 4.02 2.18 -1.13
N SER A 51 4.68 2.10 0.03
CA SER A 51 4.17 1.55 1.30
C SER A 51 4.56 2.53 2.44
N ALA A 52 4.67 2.08 3.69
CA ALA A 52 5.16 2.89 4.80
C ALA A 52 5.79 2.04 5.91
N SER A 53 6.69 2.66 6.70
CA SER A 53 7.28 2.05 7.91
C SER A 53 6.25 1.66 8.97
N GLY A 54 5.03 2.20 8.87
CA GLY A 54 3.88 1.76 9.66
C GLY A 54 3.59 0.26 9.55
N TYR A 55 4.08 -0.42 8.51
CA TYR A 55 4.10 -1.88 8.37
C TYR A 55 4.61 -2.57 9.63
N TYR A 56 5.69 -2.05 10.23
CA TYR A 56 6.34 -2.68 11.38
C TYR A 56 5.67 -2.37 12.73
N GLY A 57 4.69 -1.45 12.76
CA GLY A 57 4.05 -0.98 13.99
C GLY A 57 4.95 -0.06 14.84
N SER A 58 4.36 0.56 15.86
CA SER A 58 5.03 1.62 16.65
C SER A 58 5.87 1.13 17.83
N SER A 59 5.77 -0.14 18.21
CA SER A 59 6.35 -0.67 19.45
C SER A 59 7.45 -1.72 19.26
N ARG A 60 7.99 -1.86 18.04
CA ARG A 60 9.13 -2.75 17.79
C ARG A 60 10.44 -2.01 18.11
N ALA A 61 11.28 -2.62 18.94
CA ALA A 61 12.62 -2.15 19.24
C ALA A 61 13.65 -2.82 18.30
N GLY A 62 14.77 -2.13 18.05
CA GLY A 62 15.89 -2.63 17.27
C GLY A 62 15.87 -2.22 15.79
N LEU A 63 16.91 -2.64 15.07
CA LEU A 63 17.02 -2.45 13.62
C LEU A 63 16.06 -3.40 12.91
N LEU A 64 15.19 -2.86 12.06
CA LEU A 64 14.26 -3.63 11.25
C LEU A 64 14.70 -3.58 9.78
N ARG A 65 14.62 -4.73 9.13
CA ARG A 65 14.90 -4.92 7.71
C ARG A 65 13.64 -5.43 7.02
N GLU A 66 13.65 -5.48 5.70
CA GLU A 66 12.53 -5.86 4.85
C GLU A 66 12.08 -7.32 5.02
N ASP A 67 12.92 -8.16 5.64
CA ASP A 67 12.58 -9.53 6.03
C ASP A 67 11.85 -9.62 7.38
N ALA A 68 11.71 -8.51 8.10
CA ALA A 68 10.95 -8.47 9.35
C ALA A 68 9.43 -8.51 9.05
N GLY A 69 8.72 -9.37 9.76
CA GLY A 69 7.26 -9.47 9.63
C GLY A 69 6.49 -8.23 10.12
N PRO A 70 5.20 -8.15 9.80
CA PRO A 70 4.39 -6.99 10.12
C PRO A 70 4.25 -6.78 11.63
N GLY A 71 4.02 -5.53 12.01
CA GLY A 71 3.66 -5.13 13.35
C GLY A 71 2.19 -5.38 13.67
N LYS A 72 1.72 -4.70 14.71
CA LYS A 72 0.32 -4.71 15.13
C LYS A 72 -0.29 -3.32 14.98
N GLY A 73 -1.61 -3.27 14.95
CA GLY A 73 -2.39 -2.03 14.89
C GLY A 73 -2.77 -1.63 13.48
N MET A 74 -3.62 -0.60 13.39
CA MET A 74 -4.30 -0.23 12.14
C MET A 74 -3.34 0.08 11.00
N LEU A 75 -2.25 0.81 11.25
CA LEU A 75 -1.29 1.17 10.20
C LEU A 75 -0.52 -0.04 9.66
N ALA A 76 -0.20 -1.02 10.51
CA ALA A 76 0.44 -2.26 10.07
C ALA A 76 -0.52 -3.06 9.18
N THR A 77 -1.77 -3.24 9.61
CA THR A 77 -2.82 -3.89 8.81
C THR A 77 -3.04 -3.18 7.48
N LEU A 78 -3.09 -1.84 7.48
CA LEU A 78 -3.22 -1.06 6.25
C LEU A 78 -2.06 -1.30 5.28
N CYS A 79 -0.81 -1.34 5.75
CA CYS A 79 0.34 -1.58 4.86
C CYS A 79 0.28 -2.98 4.26
N VAL A 80 -0.06 -4.00 5.06
CA VAL A 80 -0.25 -5.38 4.58
C VAL A 80 -1.32 -5.45 3.48
N ASP A 81 -2.50 -4.86 3.72
CA ASP A 81 -3.60 -4.85 2.75
C ASP A 81 -3.23 -4.08 1.48
N TRP A 82 -2.44 -3.01 1.63
CA TRP A 82 -1.99 -2.17 0.52
C TRP A 82 -0.98 -2.88 -0.38
N GLU A 83 0.02 -3.52 0.21
CA GLU A 83 1.02 -4.32 -0.52
C GLU A 83 0.36 -5.53 -1.20
N ALA A 84 -0.59 -6.20 -0.52
CA ALA A 84 -1.37 -7.27 -1.11
C ALA A 84 -2.21 -6.79 -2.31
N ALA A 85 -2.78 -5.59 -2.24
CA ALA A 85 -3.49 -4.99 -3.38
C ALA A 85 -2.53 -4.68 -4.54
N ALA A 86 -1.32 -4.21 -4.27
CA ALA A 86 -0.31 -3.91 -5.30
C ALA A 86 0.22 -5.17 -6.01
N THR A 87 0.32 -6.29 -5.28
CA THR A 87 0.77 -7.58 -5.81
C THR A 87 -0.19 -8.17 -6.84
N ARG A 88 -1.43 -7.67 -6.93
CA ARG A 88 -2.41 -8.08 -7.95
C ARG A 88 -2.14 -7.51 -9.35
N HIS A 89 -1.12 -6.68 -9.53
CA HIS A 89 -0.75 -6.22 -10.87
C HIS A 89 -0.42 -7.42 -11.78
N PRO A 90 -0.77 -7.36 -13.07
CA PRO A 90 -0.39 -8.42 -14.00
C PRO A 90 1.13 -8.46 -14.13
N GLN A 91 1.71 -9.66 -14.04
CA GLN A 91 3.12 -9.86 -14.35
C GLN A 91 3.29 -9.69 -15.86
N ALA A 92 3.80 -8.54 -16.29
CA ALA A 92 4.42 -8.46 -17.61
C ALA A 92 5.71 -9.29 -17.54
N CYS A 93 5.92 -10.20 -18.49
CA CYS A 93 7.01 -11.19 -18.48
C CYS A 93 8.34 -10.67 -17.92
N GLY A 94 8.85 -11.36 -16.89
CA GLY A 94 10.26 -11.44 -16.51
C GLY A 94 10.89 -10.21 -15.85
N TRP A 95 11.23 -10.33 -14.56
CA TRP A 95 12.55 -9.91 -14.12
C TRP A 95 13.49 -11.11 -14.23
#